data_AF-A0A8J2NPN0-F1
#
_entry.id   AF-A0A8J2NPN0-F1
#
_cell.length_a   1.000
_cell.length_b   1.000
_cell.length_c   1.000
_cell.angle_alpha   90.00
_cell.angle_beta   90.00
_cell.angle_gamma   90.00
#
_symmetry.space_group_name_H-M   'P 1'
#
loop_
_entity.id
_entity.type
_entity.pdbx_description
1 polymer ?
#
loop_
_entity_poly.entity_id
_entity_poly.type
_entity_poly.pdbx_seq_one_letter_code
_entity_poly.pdbx_strand_id
1 'polypeptide(L)'
;MHSALLLSTLSCAFFNAIHAFEFTGPDSSKKLDLTQPINITWDATKGSLSEPEARKFDLWFRALGNVDSSTFGWELVSDLPFSSGSYEWDPAAIVKEIKDKDNSLSPDAVHTFEARILDRSGNKLSTVESGKYAAEGFDFIKDSGSTGLPGSFYTVTIALTITGLALL
;
A
#
# COMPACT_ATOMS: atom_id res chain seq x y z
N MET A 1 21.44 36.56 52.04
CA MET A 1 21.35 36.53 50.57
C MET A 1 22.40 35.51 50.11
N HIS A 2 22.15 34.36 49.51
CA HIS A 2 21.15 33.98 48.52
C HIS A 2 20.81 32.49 48.67
N SER A 3 19.53 32.14 48.75
CA SER A 3 19.06 30.76 48.56
C SER A 3 19.04 30.48 47.06
N ALA A 4 19.82 29.51 46.60
CA ALA A 4 19.74 28.99 45.25
C ALA A 4 18.59 27.98 45.18
N LEU A 5 17.44 28.41 44.66
CA LEU A 5 16.36 27.51 44.24
C LEU A 5 16.82 26.80 42.95
N LEU A 6 17.23 25.54 43.08
CA LEU A 6 17.42 24.66 41.94
C LEU A 6 16.04 24.35 41.35
N LEU A 7 15.68 25.10 40.31
CA LEU A 7 14.50 24.86 39.49
C LEU A 7 14.73 23.55 38.71
N SER A 8 14.22 22.43 39.22
CA SER A 8 14.16 21.19 38.45
C SER A 8 13.16 21.37 37.31
N THR A 9 13.66 21.62 36.10
CA THR A 9 12.84 21.56 34.90
C THR A 9 12.45 20.11 34.66
N LEU A 10 11.26 19.72 35.13
CA LEU A 10 10.59 18.52 34.63
C LEU A 10 10.35 18.75 33.13
N SER A 11 11.24 18.22 32.29
CA SER A 11 10.92 18.00 30.88
C SER A 11 9.87 16.90 30.83
N CYS A 12 8.60 17.27 30.98
CA CYS A 12 7.50 16.45 30.51
C CYS A 12 7.66 16.32 28.99
N ALA A 13 8.25 15.22 28.55
CA ALA A 13 8.10 14.78 27.17
C ALA A 13 6.60 14.52 26.97
N PHE A 14 5.89 15.49 26.38
CA PHE A 14 4.52 15.31 25.94
C PHE A 14 4.56 14.29 24.80
N PHE A 15 4.37 13.02 25.15
CA PHE A 15 4.06 12.00 24.17
C PHE A 15 2.64 12.30 23.69
N ASN A 16 2.51 12.86 22.49
CA ASN A 16 1.20 13.02 21.87
C ASN A 16 0.65 11.62 21.59
N ALA A 17 -0.29 11.19 22.44
CA ALA A 17 -1.14 10.06 22.14
C ALA A 17 -1.79 10.28 20.77
N ILE A 18 -1.80 9.24 19.94
CA ILE A 18 -2.41 9.32 18.63
C ILE A 18 -3.82 8.80 18.70
N HIS A 19 -4.74 9.67 18.32
CA HIS A 19 -6.17 9.42 18.32
C HIS A 19 -6.75 9.41 16.90
N ALA A 20 -5.87 9.34 15.89
CA ALA A 20 -6.26 9.34 14.50
C ALA A 20 -5.15 8.74 13.62
N PHE A 21 -5.51 7.95 12.61
CA PHE A 21 -4.62 7.55 11.53
C PHE A 21 -5.43 7.24 10.28
N GLU A 22 -5.01 7.78 9.14
CA GLU A 22 -5.62 7.50 7.85
C GLU A 22 -4.54 7.49 6.75
N PHE A 23 -4.57 6.48 5.88
CA PHE A 23 -3.77 6.51 4.65
C PHE A 23 -4.33 7.56 3.68
N THR A 24 -3.45 8.42 3.18
CA THR A 24 -3.81 9.49 2.24
C THR A 24 -3.29 9.24 0.83
N GLY A 25 -2.43 8.23 0.67
CA GLY A 25 -1.85 7.86 -0.62
C GLY A 25 -1.14 6.52 -0.55
N PRO A 26 -0.96 5.84 -1.69
CA PRO A 26 -1.37 6.26 -3.05
C PRO A 26 -2.89 6.24 -3.28
N ASP A 27 -3.35 6.89 -4.36
CA ASP A 27 -4.76 6.91 -4.78
C ASP A 27 -5.24 5.50 -5.17
N SER A 28 -6.18 4.95 -4.42
CA SER A 28 -6.67 3.57 -4.60
C SER A 28 -7.53 3.37 -5.84
N SER A 29 -7.92 4.44 -6.55
CA SER A 29 -8.53 4.33 -7.87
C SER A 29 -7.51 4.01 -8.99
N LYS A 30 -6.22 4.12 -8.69
CA LYS A 30 -5.11 3.81 -9.59
C LYS A 30 -4.46 2.48 -9.20
N LYS A 31 -3.92 1.80 -10.20
CA LYS A 31 -3.14 0.58 -9.99
C LYS A 31 -1.78 0.92 -9.38
N LEU A 32 -1.29 0.04 -8.52
CA LEU A 32 0.09 0.05 -8.06
C LEU A 32 0.97 -0.55 -9.15
N ASP A 33 1.79 0.28 -9.76
CA ASP A 33 2.85 -0.18 -10.65
C ASP A 33 4.05 -0.63 -9.82
N LEU A 34 4.24 -1.95 -9.73
CA LEU A 34 5.30 -2.53 -8.92
C LEU A 34 6.70 -2.43 -9.58
N THR A 35 6.82 -1.83 -10.76
CA THR A 35 8.11 -1.62 -11.45
C THR A 35 8.86 -0.38 -10.97
N GLN A 36 8.22 0.48 -10.18
CA GLN A 36 8.76 1.75 -9.74
C GLN A 36 8.54 1.98 -8.23
N PRO A 37 9.29 2.91 -7.62
CA PRO A 37 9.04 3.29 -6.23
C PRO A 37 7.62 3.82 -6.01
N ILE A 38 7.03 3.46 -4.87
CA ILE A 38 5.67 3.85 -4.48
C ILE A 38 5.76 4.69 -3.20
N ASN A 39 5.27 5.93 -3.27
CA ASN A 39 5.17 6.78 -2.10
C ASN A 39 3.86 6.50 -1.34
N ILE A 40 3.98 6.00 -0.12
CA ILE A 40 2.87 5.68 0.78
C ILE A 40 2.76 6.83 1.79
N THR A 41 1.59 7.44 1.93
CA THR A 41 1.39 8.61 2.78
C THR A 41 0.23 8.43 3.75
N TRP A 42 0.32 9.10 4.89
CA TRP A 42 -0.72 9.06 5.92
C TRP A 42 -0.84 10.39 6.66
N ASP A 43 -1.98 10.57 7.30
CA ASP A 43 -2.29 11.70 8.18
C ASP A 43 -2.64 11.16 9.57
N ALA A 44 -1.75 11.41 10.54
CA ALA A 44 -1.91 10.99 11.93
C ALA A 44 -2.85 11.91 12.75
N THR A 45 -3.55 12.83 12.08
CA THR A 45 -4.56 13.71 12.68
C THR A 45 -5.97 13.43 12.15
N LYS A 46 -6.10 12.52 11.17
CA LYS A 46 -7.37 12.10 10.54
C LYS A 46 -7.62 10.61 10.68
N GLY A 47 -8.86 10.19 10.44
CA GLY A 47 -9.31 8.81 10.66
C GLY A 47 -9.88 8.58 12.06
N SER A 48 -10.13 7.33 12.39
CA SER A 48 -10.91 6.90 13.57
C SER A 48 -10.11 6.07 14.59
N LEU A 49 -8.77 6.02 14.46
CA LEU A 49 -7.91 5.22 15.34
C LEU A 49 -7.83 5.79 16.76
N SER A 50 -8.47 5.18 17.76
CA SER A 50 -8.35 5.63 19.16
C SER A 50 -7.37 4.76 19.97
N GLU A 51 -6.07 4.97 19.81
CA GLU A 51 -5.04 4.17 20.50
C GLU A 51 -4.07 5.05 21.32
N PRO A 52 -4.41 5.41 22.58
CA PRO A 52 -3.60 6.34 23.37
C PRO A 52 -2.20 5.82 23.71
N GLU A 53 -2.02 4.50 23.67
CA GLU A 53 -0.74 3.83 23.90
C GLU A 53 0.13 3.71 22.64
N ALA A 54 -0.40 4.06 21.46
CA ALA A 54 0.33 4.01 20.20
C ALA A 54 1.58 4.89 20.25
N ARG A 55 2.71 4.36 19.79
CA ARG A 55 4.01 5.09 19.75
C ARG A 55 4.67 5.06 18.38
N LYS A 56 4.49 3.97 17.65
CA LYS A 56 5.06 3.71 16.35
C LYS A 56 4.16 2.74 15.59
N PHE A 57 4.46 2.50 14.32
CA PHE A 57 3.79 1.46 13.57
C PHE A 57 4.75 0.81 12.58
N ASP A 58 4.47 -0.44 12.24
CA ASP A 58 5.12 -1.10 11.11
C ASP A 58 4.24 -0.95 9.88
N LEU A 59 4.85 -0.66 8.75
CA LEU A 59 4.17 -0.56 7.48
C LEU A 59 4.32 -1.88 6.72
N TRP A 60 3.19 -2.43 6.29
CA TRP A 60 3.12 -3.72 5.62
C TRP A 60 2.40 -3.59 4.28
N PHE A 61 2.74 -4.45 3.32
CA PHE A 61 1.97 -4.69 2.10
C PHE A 61 1.32 -6.07 2.18
N ARG A 62 0.00 -6.12 2.05
CA ARG A 62 -0.79 -7.34 2.02
C ARG A 62 -1.35 -7.53 0.62
N ALA A 63 -1.00 -8.65 -0.01
CA ALA A 63 -1.48 -9.01 -1.33
C ALA A 63 -2.29 -10.31 -1.32
N LEU A 64 -3.16 -10.46 -2.32
CA LEU A 64 -3.83 -11.73 -2.60
C LEU A 64 -3.26 -12.34 -3.86
N GLY A 65 -3.06 -13.64 -3.82
CA GLY A 65 -2.67 -14.41 -4.98
C GLY A 65 -3.79 -14.57 -5.98
N ASN A 66 -3.41 -14.82 -7.22
CA ASN A 66 -4.37 -15.10 -8.30
C ASN A 66 -5.01 -16.49 -8.17
N VAL A 67 -4.29 -17.42 -7.53
CA VAL A 67 -4.69 -18.82 -7.35
C VAL A 67 -4.98 -19.08 -5.86
N ASP A 68 -6.07 -19.80 -5.61
CA ASP A 68 -6.50 -20.30 -4.29
C ASP A 68 -6.75 -19.25 -3.19
N SER A 69 -6.95 -17.97 -3.55
CA SER A 69 -7.09 -16.86 -2.58
C SER A 69 -5.94 -16.80 -1.56
N SER A 70 -4.75 -17.25 -1.94
CA SER A 70 -3.55 -17.18 -1.10
C SER A 70 -3.33 -15.74 -0.63
N THR A 71 -2.94 -15.57 0.63
CA THR A 71 -2.64 -14.23 1.19
C THR A 71 -1.15 -14.14 1.44
N PHE A 72 -0.54 -13.07 0.95
CA PHE A 72 0.85 -12.75 1.18
C PHE A 72 0.96 -11.45 1.99
N GLY A 73 1.99 -11.35 2.83
CA GLY A 73 2.24 -10.18 3.65
C GLY A 73 3.73 -9.94 3.79
N TRP A 74 4.16 -8.71 3.54
CA TRP A 74 5.54 -8.28 3.67
C TRP A 74 5.63 -7.02 4.51
N GLU A 75 6.54 -7.03 5.49
CA GLU A 75 6.93 -5.80 6.18
C GLU A 75 7.77 -4.96 5.23
N LEU A 76 7.35 -3.70 5.03
CA LEU A 76 8.07 -2.74 4.20
C LEU A 76 9.11 -1.99 5.03
N VAL A 77 8.74 -1.64 6.26
CA VAL A 77 9.57 -0.94 7.24
C VAL A 77 8.94 -1.04 8.63
N SER A 78 9.77 -1.17 9.64
CA SER A 78 9.36 -1.24 11.04
C SER A 78 9.55 0.09 11.77
N ASP A 79 8.88 0.24 12.91
CA ASP A 79 9.14 1.31 13.89
C ASP A 79 9.00 2.75 13.33
N LEU A 80 8.13 2.96 12.35
CA LEU A 80 7.90 4.30 11.79
C LEU A 80 7.25 5.24 12.82
N PRO A 81 7.77 6.46 12.97
CA PRO A 81 7.08 7.48 13.71
C PRO A 81 5.95 8.05 12.86
N PHE A 82 4.81 8.28 13.49
CA PHE A 82 3.62 8.82 12.85
C PHE A 82 3.82 10.20 12.21
N SER A 83 4.74 11.00 12.76
CA SER A 83 5.08 12.33 12.25
C SER A 83 5.81 12.33 10.91
N SER A 84 6.30 11.19 10.41
CA SER A 84 6.95 11.14 9.10
C SER A 84 5.98 11.43 7.95
N GLY A 85 4.71 11.05 8.10
CA GLY A 85 3.63 11.28 7.13
C GLY A 85 3.79 10.59 5.76
N SER A 86 4.95 10.00 5.48
CA SER A 86 5.26 9.34 4.21
C SER A 86 6.40 8.33 4.33
N TYR A 87 6.41 7.37 3.41
CA TYR A 87 7.48 6.40 3.19
C TYR A 87 7.54 6.04 1.70
N GLU A 88 8.73 6.15 1.11
CA GLU A 88 8.97 5.70 -0.26
C GLU A 88 9.42 4.24 -0.24
N TRP A 89 8.62 3.37 -0.84
CA TRP A 89 8.88 1.94 -0.93
C TRP A 89 9.41 1.55 -2.31
N ASP A 90 10.53 0.81 -2.36
CA ASP A 90 11.01 0.11 -3.55
C ASP A 90 10.50 -1.35 -3.56
N PRO A 91 9.63 -1.75 -4.51
CA PRO A 91 9.09 -3.10 -4.59
C PRO A 91 10.09 -4.18 -4.99
N ALA A 92 11.30 -3.84 -5.45
CA ALA A 92 12.21 -4.77 -6.11
C ALA A 92 12.50 -6.05 -5.30
N ALA A 93 12.67 -5.94 -3.98
CA ALA A 93 12.93 -7.09 -3.10
C ALA A 93 11.72 -8.05 -3.04
N ILE A 94 10.51 -7.52 -2.89
CA ILE A 94 9.27 -8.30 -2.82
C ILE A 94 8.95 -8.90 -4.18
N VAL A 95 9.12 -8.14 -5.27
CA VAL A 95 8.99 -8.62 -6.64
C VAL A 95 9.92 -9.79 -6.91
N LYS A 96 11.18 -9.70 -6.46
CA LYS A 96 12.14 -10.81 -6.58
C LYS A 96 11.66 -12.04 -5.81
N GLU A 97 11.19 -11.87 -4.58
CA GLU A 97 10.68 -12.99 -3.78
C GLU A 97 9.47 -13.68 -4.42
N ILE A 98 8.51 -12.90 -4.96
CA ILE A 98 7.34 -13.43 -5.66
C ILE A 98 7.78 -14.29 -6.85
N LYS A 99 8.74 -13.80 -7.65
CA LYS A 99 9.31 -14.54 -8.79
C LYS A 99 10.05 -15.80 -8.36
N ASP A 100 10.91 -15.70 -7.35
CA ASP A 100 11.72 -16.83 -6.87
C ASP A 100 10.85 -17.97 -6.31
N LYS A 101 9.67 -17.65 -5.79
CA LYS A 101 8.70 -18.62 -5.25
C LYS A 101 7.63 -19.07 -6.25
N ASP A 102 7.70 -18.61 -7.50
CA ASP A 102 6.68 -18.86 -8.53
C ASP A 102 5.24 -18.50 -8.06
N ASN A 103 5.14 -17.45 -7.23
CA ASN A 103 3.85 -16.95 -6.76
C ASN A 103 3.23 -16.04 -7.83
N SER A 104 1.91 -16.02 -7.89
CA SER A 104 1.15 -15.09 -8.73
C SER A 104 0.29 -14.18 -7.86
N LEU A 105 0.16 -12.91 -8.27
CA LEU A 105 -0.73 -11.94 -7.61
C LEU A 105 -1.99 -11.73 -8.43
N SER A 106 -3.11 -11.55 -7.75
CA SER A 106 -4.34 -11.06 -8.40
C SER A 106 -4.09 -9.67 -8.98
N PRO A 107 -4.64 -9.32 -10.15
CA PRO A 107 -4.57 -7.97 -10.70
C PRO A 107 -5.68 -7.07 -10.15
N ASP A 108 -6.64 -7.64 -9.40
CA ASP A 108 -7.85 -6.96 -8.95
C ASP A 108 -7.58 -6.04 -7.75
N ALA A 109 -8.53 -5.15 -7.48
CA ALA A 109 -8.46 -4.24 -6.35
C ALA A 109 -8.68 -4.95 -5.00
N VAL A 110 -7.69 -5.72 -4.57
CA VAL A 110 -7.75 -6.58 -3.38
C VAL A 110 -6.52 -6.50 -2.48
N HIS A 111 -5.49 -5.75 -2.87
CA HIS A 111 -4.29 -5.56 -2.06
C HIS A 111 -4.40 -4.33 -1.16
N THR A 112 -3.75 -4.34 -0.01
CA THR A 112 -3.79 -3.21 0.93
C THR A 112 -2.41 -2.93 1.50
N PHE A 113 -2.18 -1.69 1.87
CA PHE A 113 -1.16 -1.35 2.87
C PHE A 113 -1.79 -1.44 4.26
N GLU A 114 -1.01 -1.92 5.23
CA GLU A 114 -1.41 -1.99 6.62
C GLU A 114 -0.46 -1.15 7.47
N ALA A 115 -1.02 -0.30 8.32
CA ALA A 115 -0.30 0.30 9.44
C ALA A 115 -0.59 -0.54 10.69
N ARG A 116 0.40 -1.32 11.12
CA ARG A 116 0.29 -2.14 12.33
C ARG A 116 0.74 -1.30 13.53
N ILE A 117 -0.24 -0.78 14.26
CA ILE A 117 -0.04 0.17 15.35
C ILE A 117 0.56 -0.54 16.55
N LEU A 118 1.66 -0.02 17.09
CA LEU A 118 2.40 -0.63 18.19
C LEU A 118 2.45 0.26 19.43
N ASP A 119 2.45 -0.38 20.59
CA ASP A 119 2.79 0.26 21.87
C ASP A 119 4.31 0.53 21.98
N ARG A 120 4.74 1.07 23.13
CA ARG A 120 6.16 1.33 23.41
C ARG A 120 7.01 0.05 23.41
N SER A 121 6.43 -1.07 23.82
CA SER A 121 7.11 -2.36 23.95
C SER A 121 7.17 -3.11 22.62
N GLY A 122 6.52 -2.61 21.58
CA GLY A 122 6.40 -3.27 20.27
C GLY A 122 5.22 -4.24 20.17
N ASN A 123 4.30 -4.25 21.14
CA ASN A 123 3.11 -5.06 21.03
C ASN A 123 2.12 -4.41 20.06
N LYS A 124 1.55 -5.21 19.16
CA LYS A 124 0.50 -4.73 18.25
C LYS A 124 -0.78 -4.42 19.01
N LEU A 125 -1.21 -3.17 18.93
CA LEU A 125 -2.47 -2.67 19.48
C LEU A 125 -3.60 -2.79 18.45
N SER A 126 -3.33 -2.36 17.21
CA SER A 126 -4.36 -2.28 16.17
C SER A 126 -3.76 -2.42 14.76
N THR A 127 -4.62 -2.47 13.76
CA THR A 127 -4.24 -2.46 12.35
C THR A 127 -5.19 -1.54 11.60
N VAL A 128 -4.64 -0.55 10.91
CA VAL A 128 -5.39 0.30 9.98
C VAL A 128 -5.03 -0.15 8.57
N GLU A 129 -6.05 -0.41 7.75
CA GLU A 129 -5.87 -0.76 6.33
C GLU A 129 -6.08 0.48 5.45
N SER A 130 -5.33 0.57 4.36
CA SER A 130 -5.59 1.52 3.29
C SER A 130 -6.86 1.16 2.49
N GLY A 131 -7.17 1.98 1.48
CA GLY A 131 -8.00 1.52 0.37
C GLY A 131 -7.41 0.27 -0.31
N LYS A 132 -8.23 -0.42 -1.11
CA LYS A 132 -7.78 -1.59 -1.86
C LYS A 132 -7.20 -1.18 -3.20
N TYR A 133 -6.09 -1.80 -3.58
CA TYR A 133 -5.35 -1.52 -4.79
C TYR A 133 -5.36 -2.72 -5.73
N ALA A 134 -5.54 -2.41 -7.01
CA ALA A 134 -5.14 -3.29 -8.10
C ALA A 134 -3.63 -3.15 -8.32
N ALA A 135 -2.98 -4.17 -8.88
CA ALA A 135 -1.55 -4.15 -9.17
C ALA A 135 -1.27 -4.35 -10.67
N GLU A 136 -0.12 -3.84 -11.12
CA GLU A 136 0.40 -4.07 -12.46
C GLU A 136 1.93 -4.02 -12.49
N GLY A 137 2.51 -4.25 -13.67
CA GLY A 137 3.94 -4.11 -13.93
C GLY A 137 4.70 -5.40 -14.26
N PHE A 138 4.16 -6.58 -13.92
CA PHE A 138 4.83 -7.86 -14.18
C PHE A 138 3.88 -8.98 -14.60
N ASP A 139 4.41 -9.93 -15.36
CA ASP A 139 3.68 -11.09 -15.87
C ASP A 139 3.18 -12.08 -14.81
N PHE A 140 3.61 -11.99 -13.55
CA PHE A 140 3.02 -12.79 -12.47
C PHE A 140 1.73 -12.17 -11.92
N ILE A 141 1.36 -10.99 -12.41
CA ILE A 141 0.11 -10.28 -12.10
C ILE A 141 -0.80 -10.46 -13.31
N LYS A 142 -1.72 -11.43 -13.24
CA LYS A 142 -2.56 -11.86 -14.37
C LYS A 142 -3.96 -12.16 -13.88
N ASP A 143 -4.96 -11.92 -14.72
CA ASP A 143 -6.34 -12.27 -14.40
C ASP A 143 -6.47 -13.78 -14.11
N SER A 144 -7.40 -14.13 -13.23
CA SER A 144 -7.72 -15.53 -12.89
C SER A 144 -8.37 -16.31 -14.05
N GLY A 145 -8.48 -15.71 -15.24
CA GLY A 145 -9.12 -16.28 -16.42
C GLY A 145 -8.31 -16.12 -17.70
N SER A 146 -7.42 -17.08 -17.99
CA SER A 146 -7.35 -17.72 -19.31
C SER A 146 -6.35 -18.88 -19.28
N THR A 147 -6.84 -20.08 -18.99
CA THR A 147 -6.30 -21.26 -19.67
C THR A 147 -6.74 -21.19 -21.14
N GLY A 148 -5.96 -20.50 -21.98
CA GLY A 148 -6.29 -20.32 -23.39
C GLY A 148 -5.17 -19.68 -24.19
N LEU A 149 -4.28 -20.54 -24.72
CA LEU A 149 -3.35 -20.41 -25.87
C LEU A 149 -2.60 -19.08 -26.14
N PRO A 150 -1.30 -19.13 -26.52
CA PRO A 150 -0.59 -17.97 -27.05
C PRO A 150 -1.07 -17.65 -28.47
N GLY A 151 -2.12 -16.83 -28.58
CA GLY A 151 -2.72 -16.40 -29.84
C GLY A 151 -2.21 -15.04 -30.29
N SER A 152 -1.06 -15.04 -30.98
CA SER A 152 -0.63 -14.08 -32.03
C SER A 152 -1.45 -12.79 -32.22
N PHE A 153 -0.93 -11.64 -31.77
CA PHE A 153 -1.39 -10.32 -32.20
C PHE A 153 -0.80 -9.96 -33.57
N TYR A 154 -1.45 -10.40 -34.65
CA TYR A 154 -1.34 -9.74 -35.96
C TYR A 154 -2.66 -9.91 -36.70
N THR A 155 -3.40 -8.80 -36.87
CA THR A 155 -3.71 -8.22 -38.18
C THR A 155 -4.52 -6.94 -38.00
N VAL A 156 -3.88 -5.81 -38.30
CA VAL A 156 -4.55 -4.61 -38.81
C VAL A 156 -5.24 -4.99 -40.11
N THR A 157 -6.53 -4.72 -40.26
CA THR A 157 -7.16 -4.60 -41.58
C THR A 157 -7.87 -3.27 -41.66
N ILE A 158 -7.35 -2.43 -42.55
CA ILE A 158 -7.82 -1.11 -42.95
C ILE A 158 -8.82 -1.26 -44.11
N ALA A 159 -9.80 -0.34 -44.13
CA ALA A 159 -10.61 0.13 -45.27
C ALA A 159 -11.77 -0.79 -45.75
N LEU A 160 -12.88 -0.29 -46.31
CA LEU A 160 -13.04 0.88 -47.20
C LEU A 160 -14.50 1.42 -47.17
N THR A 161 -14.62 2.72 -47.39
CA THR A 161 -15.84 3.50 -47.66
C THR A 161 -16.49 3.14 -49.01
N ILE A 162 -17.83 3.12 -49.10
CA ILE A 162 -18.56 3.46 -50.35
C ILE A 162 -19.76 4.37 -50.02
N THR A 163 -19.69 5.57 -50.58
CA THR A 163 -20.73 6.60 -50.67
C THR A 163 -21.68 6.27 -51.83
N GLY A 164 -22.98 6.57 -51.74
CA GLY A 164 -23.83 6.63 -52.94
C GLY A 164 -25.35 6.69 -52.71
N LEU A 165 -25.93 7.88 -52.93
CA LEU A 165 -27.36 8.22 -53.09
C LEU A 165 -28.09 7.36 -54.15
N ALA A 166 -29.42 7.18 -53.98
CA ALA A 166 -30.41 7.47 -55.04
C ALA A 166 -31.85 7.53 -54.49
N LEU A 167 -32.59 8.56 -54.91
CA LEU A 167 -34.03 8.78 -54.77
C LEU A 167 -34.87 7.67 -55.44
N LEU A 168 -36.05 7.40 -54.87
CA LEU A 168 -37.35 7.42 -55.57
C LEU A 168 -38.49 7.60 -54.56
#